data_AF-A0A520DPZ8-F1
#
_entry.id   AF-A0A520DPZ8-F1
#
_cell.length_a   1.000
_cell.length_b   1.000
_cell.length_c   1.000
_cell.angle_alpha   90.00
_cell.angle_beta   90.00
_cell.angle_gamma   90.00
#
_symmetry.space_group_name_H-M   'P 1'
#
loop_
_entity.id
_entity.type
_entity.pdbx_description
1 polymer ?
#
loop_
_entity_poly.entity_id
_entity_poly.type
_entity_poly.pdbx_seq_one_letter_code
_entity_poly.pdbx_strand_id
1 'polypeptide(L)' 'KVIVFNKSDFKWAEEYAAMVSPTCKLYLQPEWSKSKEVTPLIIEYVMANPKWEISLQTHKFLNIP' A
#
# COMPACT_ATOMS: atom_id res chain seq x y z
N LYS A 1 6.58 -4.21 -2.90
CA LYS A 1 5.53 -3.17 -3.00
C LYS A 1 4.27 -3.82 -3.54
N VAL A 2 3.12 -3.54 -2.92
CA VAL A 2 1.80 -4.04 -3.31
C VAL A 2 0.90 -2.87 -3.67
N ILE A 3 0.09 -3.04 -4.73
CA ILE A 3 -0.95 -2.10 -5.12
C ILE A 3 -2.26 -2.60 -4.53
N VAL A 4 -2.92 -1.75 -3.74
CA VAL A 4 -4.17 -2.07 -3.05
C VAL A 4 -5.33 -1.49 -3.83
N PHE A 5 -6.18 -2.37 -4.38
CA PHE A 5 -7.43 -2.03 -5.05
C PHE A 5 -8.65 -2.30 -4.13
N ASN A 6 -8.58 -3.32 -3.29
CA ASN A 6 -9.64 -3.74 -2.37
C ASN A 6 -9.07 -4.31 -1.05
N LYS A 7 -9.94 -4.65 -0.10
CA LYS A 7 -9.53 -5.13 1.23
C LYS A 7 -8.81 -6.50 1.21
N SER A 8 -9.07 -7.36 0.23
CA SER A 8 -8.41 -8.67 0.15
C SER A 8 -6.92 -8.56 -0.18
N ASP A 9 -6.50 -7.43 -0.79
CA ASP A 9 -5.11 -7.19 -1.15
C ASP A 9 -4.20 -7.01 0.07
N PHE A 10 -4.74 -6.65 1.25
CA PHE A 10 -3.94 -6.63 2.48
C PHE A 10 -3.49 -8.03 2.90
N LYS A 11 -4.38 -9.02 2.79
CA LYS A 11 -4.02 -10.41 3.06
C LYS A 11 -2.97 -10.90 2.06
N TRP A 12 -3.17 -10.59 0.78
CA TRP A 12 -2.20 -10.87 -0.26
C TRP A 12 -0.84 -10.21 0.03
N ALA A 13 -0.84 -8.96 0.52
CA ALA A 13 0.38 -8.27 0.90
C ALA A 13 1.16 -8.99 2.00
N GLU A 14 0.48 -9.51 3.01
CA GLU A 14 1.10 -10.30 4.10
C GLU A 14 1.67 -11.63 3.61
N GLU A 15 0.95 -12.34 2.74
CA GLU A 15 1.40 -13.61 2.17
C GLU A 15 2.74 -13.44 1.44
N TYR A 16 2.88 -12.37 0.65
CA TYR A 16 4.13 -12.09 -0.07
C TYR A 16 5.20 -11.45 0.81
N ALA A 17 4.81 -10.68 1.85
CA ALA A 17 5.76 -10.15 2.82
C ALA A 17 6.48 -11.28 3.58
N ALA A 18 5.83 -12.42 3.80
CA ALA A 18 6.45 -13.60 4.41
C ALA A 18 7.49 -14.29 3.50
N MET A 19 7.47 -14.02 2.19
CA MET A 19 8.38 -14.65 1.21
C MET A 19 9.63 -13.82 0.92
N VAL A 20 9.69 -12.57 1.37
CA VAL A 20 10.83 -11.68 1.14
C VAL A 20 11.78 -11.67 2.34
N SER A 21 13.00 -11.15 2.12
CA SER A 21 13.98 -10.95 3.18
C SER A 21 13.40 -10.11 4.34
N PRO A 22 13.77 -10.38 5.61
CA PRO A 22 13.41 -9.51 6.75
C PRO A 22 13.87 -8.05 6.60
N THR A 23 14.87 -7.79 5.76
CA THR A 23 15.38 -6.44 5.45
C THR A 23 14.64 -5.76 4.30
N CYS A 24 13.70 -6.45 3.65
CA CYS A 24 12.95 -5.90 2.54
C CYS A 24 11.99 -4.82 3.03
N LYS A 25 12.01 -3.65 2.38
CA LYS A 25 11.03 -2.59 2.65
C LYS A 25 9.68 -2.94 2.06
N LEU A 26 8.66 -2.87 2.90
CA LEU A 26 7.30 -3.24 2.55
C LEU A 26 6.47 -1.98 2.29
N TYR A 27 5.95 -1.86 1.07
CA TYR A 27 5.20 -0.69 0.64
C TYR A 27 3.79 -1.07 0.20
N LEU A 28 2.80 -0.33 0.69
CA LEU A 28 1.42 -0.34 0.21
C LEU A 28 1.16 0.93 -0.59
N GLN A 29 0.71 0.78 -1.82
CA GLN A 29 0.35 1.89 -2.70
C GLN A 29 -1.14 1.78 -3.04
N PRO A 30 -1.93 2.85 -2.87
CA PRO A 30 -3.31 2.83 -3.35
C PRO A 30 -3.32 2.73 -4.88
N GLU A 31 -4.20 1.88 -5.41
CA GLU A 31 -4.55 1.94 -6.82
C GLU A 31 -5.19 3.31 -7.09
N TRP A 32 -4.71 3.99 -8.13
CA TRP A 32 -5.07 5.38 -8.40
C TRP A 32 -6.57 5.58 -8.60
N SER A 33 -7.20 4.73 -9.41
CA SER A 33 -8.64 4.80 -9.69
C SER A 33 -9.52 4.62 -8.46
N LYS A 34 -8.99 3.96 -7.41
CA LYS A 34 -9.67 3.70 -6.13
C LYS A 34 -9.09 4.48 -4.96
N SER A 35 -8.14 5.38 -5.20
CA SER A 35 -7.34 6.03 -4.16
C SER A 35 -8.18 6.70 -3.07
N LYS A 36 -9.29 7.36 -3.42
CA LYS A 36 -10.21 7.99 -2.44
C LYS A 36 -10.83 6.98 -1.46
N GLU A 37 -11.10 5.76 -1.93
CA GLU A 37 -11.71 4.69 -1.13
C GLU A 37 -10.65 3.92 -0.34
N VAL A 38 -9.52 3.59 -0.97
CA VAL A 38 -8.51 2.69 -0.36
C VAL A 38 -7.47 3.41 0.49
N THR A 39 -7.18 4.69 0.26
CA THR A 39 -6.14 5.41 1.02
C THR A 39 -6.43 5.43 2.53
N PRO A 40 -7.66 5.71 3.00
CA PRO A 40 -7.98 5.62 4.43
C PRO A 40 -7.76 4.21 4.99
N LEU A 41 -8.13 3.18 4.24
CA LEU A 41 -7.92 1.78 4.64
C LEU A 41 -6.44 1.43 4.77
N ILE A 42 -5.60 1.92 3.85
CA ILE A 42 -4.14 1.73 3.91
C ILE A 42 -3.56 2.46 5.12
N ILE A 43 -4.01 3.69 5.41
CA ILE A 43 -3.56 4.45 6.58
C ILE A 43 -3.87 3.67 7.87
N GLU A 44 -5.13 3.24 8.04
CA GLU A 44 -5.55 2.42 9.18
C GLU A 44 -4.71 1.14 9.29
N TYR A 45 -4.47 0.47 8.17
CA TYR A 45 -3.68 -0.77 8.13
C TYR A 45 -2.23 -0.56 8.54
N VAL A 46 -1.58 0.49 8.02
CA VAL A 46 -0.18 0.85 8.34
C VAL A 46 -0.04 1.25 9.81
N MET A 47 -1.00 1.99 10.36
CA MET A 47 -1.01 2.33 11.79
C MET A 47 -1.07 1.09 12.68
N ALA A 48 -1.82 0.06 12.26
CA ALA A 48 -1.88 -1.23 12.96
C ALA A 48 -0.67 -2.14 12.67
N ASN A 49 0.02 -1.95 11.55
CA ASN A 49 1.11 -2.80 11.07
C ASN A 49 2.32 -1.95 10.65
N PRO A 50 3.12 -1.42 11.59
CA PRO A 50 4.16 -0.43 11.33
C PRO A 50 5.34 -0.92 10.48
N LYS A 51 5.39 -2.22 10.15
CA LYS A 51 6.33 -2.79 9.16
C LYS A 51 6.05 -2.34 7.72
N TRP A 52 4.83 -1.86 7.45
CA TRP A 52 4.42 -1.35 6.15
C TRP A 52 4.57 0.16 6.10
N GLU A 53 5.03 0.66 4.96
CA GLU A 53 5.07 2.09 4.62
C GLU A 53 4.05 2.39 3.52
N ILE A 54 3.44 3.58 3.56
CA ILE A 54 2.55 4.03 2.49
C ILE A 54 3.36 4.70 1.36
N SER A 55 3.08 4.32 0.12
CA SER A 55 3.71 4.85 -1.09
C SER A 55 2.67 5.60 -1.93
N LEU A 56 2.72 6.92 -1.98
CA LEU A 56 1.77 7.75 -2.75
C LEU A 56 2.31 8.11 -4.13
N GLN A 57 1.42 8.11 -5.13
CA GLN A 57 1.73 8.55 -6.50
C GLN A 57 1.64 10.08 -6.59
N THR A 58 2.59 10.80 -5.98
CA THR A 58 2.56 12.28 -5.84
C THR A 58 2.43 13.02 -7.18
N HIS A 59 3.08 12.55 -8.24
CA HIS A 59 2.98 13.13 -9.59
C HIS A 59 1.51 13.23 -10.09
N LYS A 60 0.65 12.26 -9.73
CA LYS A 60 -0.77 12.29 -10.09
C LYS A 60 -1.57 13.34 -9.32
N PHE A 61 -1.17 13.66 -8.10
CA PHE A 61 -1.75 14.79 -7.35
C PHE A 61 -1.30 16.14 -7.87
N LEU A 62 -0.08 16.19 -8.44
CA LEU A 62 0.54 17.39 -8.98
C LEU A 62 0.21 17.64 -10.46
N ASN A 63 -0.53 16.73 -11.12
CA ASN A 63 -0.80 16.74 -12.56
C ASN A 63 0.47 16.79 -13.43
N ILE A 64 1.50 16.03 -13.02
CA ILE A 64 2.78 15.89 -13.72
C ILE A 64 2.83 14.49 -14.38
N PRO A 65 3.15 14.40 -15.69
CA PRO A 65 3.28 13.12 -16.41
C PRO A 65 4.49 12.29 -15.96
#